data_AF-Q9YFL0-F1
#
_entry.id   AF-Q9YFL0-F1
#
_cell.length_a   1.000
_cell.length_b   1.000
_cell.length_c   1.000
_cell.angle_alpha   90.00
_cell.angle_beta   90.00
_cell.angle_gamma   90.00
#
_symmetry.space_group_name_H-M   'P 1'
#
loop_
_entity.id
_entity.type
_entity.pdbx_description
1 polymer ?
#
loop_
_entity_poly.entity_id
_entity_poly.type
_entity_poly.pdbx_seq_one_letter_code
_entity_poly.pdbx_strand_id
1 'polypeptide(L)'
;MSQLVKKYEAEEEVIQRVRRKILEEFEKMKVVIEDAEISVYTALVDDDVVRLVLIALDEAKQPLSWRDLKKIFSGIVGEDRLRKILSSLKARNIIAELTHTRYSLPQYVPVEEIPKIKNPGIIPVIERIHGKRLQSYEEVQ
;
A
#
# COMPACT_ATOMS: atom_id res chain seq x y z
N MET A 1 16.65 -26.15 4.88
CA MET A 1 15.53 -25.21 5.11
C MET A 1 14.62 -25.19 3.88
N SER A 2 13.30 -25.28 4.05
CA SER A 2 12.31 -25.37 2.96
C SER A 2 12.12 -24.02 2.23
N GLN A 3 11.83 -24.05 0.92
CA GLN A 3 11.50 -22.87 0.11
C GLN A 3 10.31 -22.07 0.69
N LEU A 4 9.38 -22.76 1.34
CA LEU A 4 8.21 -22.15 1.96
C LEU A 4 8.61 -21.22 3.12
N VAL A 5 9.57 -21.65 3.94
CA VAL A 5 10.06 -20.87 5.10
C VAL A 5 10.74 -19.58 4.62
N LYS A 6 11.59 -19.68 3.59
CA LYS A 6 12.25 -18.51 3.00
C LYS A 6 11.27 -17.48 2.46
N LYS A 7 10.17 -17.92 1.85
CA LYS A 7 9.13 -17.03 1.35
C LYS A 7 8.43 -16.29 2.49
N TYR A 8 8.07 -17.00 3.56
CA TYR A 8 7.44 -16.38 4.72
C TYR A 8 8.35 -15.35 5.42
N GLU A 9 9.64 -15.65 5.55
CA GLU A 9 10.63 -14.73 6.11
C GLU A 9 10.71 -13.44 5.27
N ALA A 10 10.80 -13.57 3.95
CA ALA A 10 10.83 -12.41 3.05
C ALA A 10 9.54 -11.58 3.10
N GLU A 11 8.36 -12.21 3.20
CA GLU A 11 7.09 -11.51 3.37
C GLU A 11 7.05 -10.74 4.70
N GLU A 12 7.49 -11.35 5.79
CA GLU A 12 7.50 -10.70 7.11
C GLU A 12 8.51 -9.54 7.15
N GLU A 13 9.69 -9.68 6.54
CA GLU A 13 10.65 -8.57 6.40
C GLU A 13 10.04 -7.36 5.70
N VAL A 14 9.28 -7.58 4.61
CA VAL A 14 8.59 -6.49 3.91
C VAL A 14 7.52 -5.87 4.80
N ILE A 15 6.73 -6.66 5.51
CA ILE A 15 5.71 -6.15 6.44
C ILE A 15 6.36 -5.27 7.52
N GLN A 16 7.47 -5.71 8.11
CA GLN A 16 8.17 -4.95 9.15
C GLN A 16 8.79 -3.66 8.61
N ARG A 17 9.37 -3.69 7.41
CA ARG A 17 9.88 -2.48 6.72
C ARG A 17 8.76 -1.47 6.49
N VAL A 18 7.67 -1.90 5.88
CA VAL A 18 6.53 -1.05 5.57
C VAL A 18 5.91 -0.49 6.84
N ARG A 19 5.70 -1.33 7.87
CA ARG A 19 5.15 -0.89 9.15
C ARG A 19 6.01 0.18 9.81
N ARG A 20 7.34 0.02 9.80
CA ARG A 20 8.26 1.04 10.34
C ARG A 20 8.08 2.38 9.63
N LYS A 21 8.07 2.36 8.30
CA LYS A 21 7.85 3.56 7.49
C LYS A 21 6.50 4.22 7.81
N ILE A 22 5.44 3.44 7.96
CA ILE A 22 4.11 3.96 8.27
C ILE A 22 4.04 4.56 9.68
N LEU A 23 4.71 3.96 10.66
CA LEU A 23 4.80 4.56 12.01
C LEU A 23 5.56 5.89 11.99
N GLU A 24 6.67 5.97 11.25
CA GLU A 24 7.43 7.22 11.09
C GLU A 24 6.57 8.33 10.45
N GLU A 25 5.84 8.02 9.38
CA GLU A 25 4.96 9.00 8.73
C GLU A 25 3.74 9.35 9.60
N PHE A 26 3.20 8.38 10.35
CA PHE A 26 2.12 8.62 11.30
C PHE A 26 2.53 9.59 12.42
N GLU A 27 3.72 9.42 13.00
CA GLU A 27 4.21 10.33 14.04
C GLU A 27 4.45 11.75 13.49
N LYS A 28 4.91 11.90 12.23
CA LYS A 28 5.03 13.22 11.59
C LYS A 28 3.69 13.92 11.36
N MET A 29 2.62 13.16 11.17
CA MET A 29 1.27 13.69 10.95
C MET A 29 0.58 14.10 12.26
N LYS A 30 1.06 13.61 13.41
CA LYS A 30 0.60 14.10 14.71
C LYS A 30 1.19 15.48 14.93
N VAL A 31 0.37 16.51 14.77
CA VAL A 31 0.73 17.85 15.22
C VAL A 31 0.76 17.83 16.75
N VAL A 32 1.93 18.10 17.34
CA VAL A 32 2.04 18.40 18.77
C VAL A 32 1.97 19.91 18.89
N ILE A 33 0.87 20.43 19.40
CA ILE A 33 0.85 21.81 19.91
C ILE A 33 1.48 21.74 21.30
N GLU A 34 2.74 22.15 21.42
CA GLU A 34 3.37 22.38 22.71
C GLU A 34 3.03 23.80 23.15
N ASP A 35 1.89 23.96 23.83
CA ASP A 35 1.66 25.12 24.68
C ASP A 35 1.65 24.64 26.12
N ALA A 36 2.27 25.43 27.01
CA ALA A 36 2.72 25.02 28.33
C ALA A 36 1.68 24.12 29.05
N GLU A 37 2.08 22.87 29.32
CA GLU A 37 1.35 21.84 30.08
C GLU A 37 0.35 20.91 29.35
N ILE A 38 0.04 21.07 28.05
CA ILE A 38 -0.89 20.15 27.34
C ILE A 38 -0.38 19.77 25.94
N SER A 39 -0.09 18.48 25.72
CA SER A 39 0.11 17.93 24.36
C SER A 39 -1.24 17.52 23.76
N VAL A 40 -1.72 18.25 22.75
CA VAL A 40 -2.93 17.87 22.00
C VAL A 40 -2.52 17.10 20.74
N TYR A 41 -3.00 15.86 20.61
CA TYR A 41 -2.85 15.06 19.40
C TYR A 41 -4.09 15.19 18.53
N THR A 42 -3.94 15.65 17.29
CA THR A 42 -5.04 15.61 16.32
C THR A 42 -5.24 14.18 15.81
N ALA A 43 -6.49 13.70 15.82
CA ALA A 43 -6.83 12.44 15.18
C ALA A 43 -6.63 12.52 13.66
N LEU A 44 -6.18 11.42 13.04
CA LEU A 44 -6.04 11.36 11.58
C LEU A 44 -7.39 11.58 10.90
N VAL A 45 -7.42 12.45 9.89
CA VAL A 45 -8.56 12.58 8.97
C VAL A 45 -8.46 11.56 7.82
N ASP A 46 -9.53 11.39 7.04
CA ASP A 46 -9.57 10.33 6.01
C ASP A 46 -8.47 10.51 4.97
N ASP A 47 -8.15 11.76 4.62
CA ASP A 47 -7.07 12.09 3.69
C ASP A 47 -5.68 11.70 4.23
N ASP A 48 -5.47 11.77 5.55
CA ASP A 48 -4.22 11.28 6.16
C ASP A 48 -4.08 9.78 6.00
N VAL A 49 -5.16 9.05 6.27
CA VAL A 49 -5.16 7.60 6.15
C VAL A 49 -5.03 7.18 4.68
N VAL A 50 -5.64 7.91 3.74
CA VAL A 50 -5.41 7.73 2.29
C VAL A 50 -3.92 7.85 1.96
N ARG A 51 -3.26 8.91 2.44
CA ARG A 51 -1.82 9.11 2.24
C ARG A 51 -1.01 7.95 2.80
N LEU A 52 -1.27 7.52 4.04
CA LEU A 52 -0.56 6.39 4.64
C LEU A 52 -0.78 5.09 3.86
N VAL A 53 -1.99 4.81 3.36
CA VAL A 53 -2.26 3.62 2.54
C VAL A 53 -1.44 3.64 1.25
N LEU A 54 -1.38 4.78 0.57
CA LEU A 54 -0.59 4.91 -0.66
C LEU A 54 0.91 4.76 -0.38
N ILE A 55 1.41 5.33 0.71
CA ILE A 55 2.79 5.14 1.17
C ILE A 55 3.07 3.67 1.46
N ALA A 56 2.14 2.95 2.10
CA ALA A 56 2.33 1.55 2.45
C ALA A 56 2.46 0.67 1.19
N LEU A 57 1.57 0.89 0.22
CA LEU A 57 1.59 0.17 -1.06
C LEU A 57 2.82 0.54 -1.90
N ASP A 58 3.26 1.79 -1.86
CA ASP A 58 4.48 2.21 -2.55
C ASP A 58 5.74 1.64 -1.89
N GLU A 59 5.82 1.68 -0.57
CA GLU A 59 6.95 1.14 0.18
C GLU A 59 7.06 -0.38 0.03
N ALA A 60 5.93 -1.09 -0.09
CA ALA A 60 5.94 -2.54 -0.29
C ALA A 60 6.58 -2.95 -1.62
N LYS A 61 6.40 -2.14 -2.69
CA LYS A 61 6.81 -2.45 -4.07
C LYS A 61 6.24 -3.77 -4.62
N GLN A 62 5.20 -4.32 -3.98
CA GLN A 62 4.51 -5.55 -4.36
C GLN A 62 3.08 -5.57 -3.80
N PRO A 63 2.18 -6.43 -4.31
CA PRO A 63 0.82 -6.55 -3.78
C PRO A 63 0.80 -7.00 -2.31
N LEU A 64 0.07 -6.28 -1.46
CA LEU A 64 -0.14 -6.61 -0.04
C LEU A 64 -1.52 -7.22 0.18
N SER A 65 -1.60 -8.28 0.96
CA SER A 65 -2.90 -8.85 1.35
C SER A 65 -3.62 -8.00 2.40
N TRP A 66 -4.93 -8.19 2.53
CA TRP A 66 -5.70 -7.63 3.64
C TRP A 66 -5.08 -7.96 5.00
N ARG A 67 -4.54 -9.18 5.18
CA ARG A 67 -3.86 -9.58 6.42
C ARG A 67 -2.62 -8.73 6.69
N ASP A 68 -1.84 -8.44 5.66
CA ASP A 68 -0.60 -7.65 5.77
C ASP A 68 -0.92 -6.20 6.10
N LEU A 69 -1.91 -5.61 5.41
CA LEU A 69 -2.39 -4.27 5.69
C LEU A 69 -2.88 -4.14 7.13
N LYS A 70 -3.62 -5.12 7.66
CA LYS A 70 -4.03 -5.11 9.08
C LYS A 70 -2.83 -5.12 10.04
N LYS A 71 -1.80 -5.93 9.77
CA LYS A 71 -0.57 -5.93 10.56
C LYS A 71 0.13 -4.57 10.49
N ILE A 72 0.25 -4.00 9.29
CA ILE A 72 0.92 -2.70 9.05
C ILE A 72 0.19 -1.58 9.78
N PHE A 73 -1.14 -1.54 9.73
CA PHE A 73 -1.96 -0.44 10.26
C PHE A 73 -2.49 -0.66 11.70
N SER A 74 -2.18 -1.80 12.32
CA SER A 74 -2.59 -2.08 13.70
C SER A 74 -2.07 -1.01 14.66
N GLY A 75 -2.98 -0.42 15.43
CA GLY A 75 -2.72 0.69 16.36
C GLY A 75 -2.72 2.09 15.72
N ILE A 76 -2.95 2.20 14.41
CA ILE A 76 -2.93 3.48 13.67
C ILE A 76 -4.33 3.82 13.15
N VAL A 77 -4.99 2.87 12.49
CA VAL A 77 -6.35 3.06 11.97
C VAL A 77 -7.20 1.81 12.16
N GLY A 78 -8.49 1.99 12.46
CA GLY A 78 -9.45 0.89 12.57
C GLY A 78 -9.70 0.19 11.23
N GLU A 79 -9.92 -1.13 11.29
CA GLU A 79 -10.10 -1.98 10.10
C GLU A 79 -11.25 -1.53 9.19
N ASP A 80 -12.38 -1.07 9.76
CA ASP A 80 -13.53 -0.59 8.98
C ASP A 80 -13.17 0.65 8.13
N ARG A 81 -12.46 1.60 8.75
CA ARG A 81 -12.01 2.82 8.08
C ARG A 81 -10.98 2.51 7.00
N LEU A 82 -10.05 1.59 7.27
CA LEU A 82 -9.10 1.11 6.26
C LEU A 82 -9.82 0.45 5.07
N ARG A 83 -10.86 -0.36 5.33
CA ARG A 83 -11.67 -1.00 4.29
C ARG A 83 -12.42 0.02 3.42
N LYS A 84 -13.00 1.06 4.04
CA LYS A 84 -13.68 2.16 3.33
C LYS A 84 -12.71 2.89 2.40
N ILE A 85 -11.51 3.20 2.87
CA ILE A 85 -10.48 3.87 2.07
C ILE A 85 -10.02 3.01 0.90
N LEU A 86 -9.70 1.73 1.12
CA LEU A 86 -9.34 0.81 0.03
C LEU A 86 -10.46 0.71 -1.01
N SER A 87 -11.72 0.64 -0.56
CA SER A 87 -12.89 0.60 -1.45
C SER A 87 -13.00 1.86 -2.30
N SER A 88 -12.79 3.04 -1.72
CA SER A 88 -12.78 4.33 -2.42
C SER A 88 -11.64 4.43 -3.44
N LEU A 89 -10.41 4.07 -3.04
CA LEU A 89 -9.25 4.06 -3.93
C LEU A 89 -9.42 3.10 -5.11
N LYS A 90 -9.98 1.92 -4.86
CA LYS A 90 -10.29 0.94 -5.90
C LYS A 90 -11.36 1.46 -6.86
N ALA A 91 -12.44 2.03 -6.34
CA ALA A 91 -13.53 2.56 -7.17
C ALA A 91 -13.05 3.69 -8.10
N ARG A 92 -12.05 4.46 -7.67
CA ARG A 92 -11.39 5.51 -8.45
C ARG A 92 -10.26 4.99 -9.37
N ASN A 93 -10.03 3.68 -9.41
CA ASN A 93 -8.92 3.04 -10.14
C ASN A 93 -7.54 3.64 -9.80
N ILE A 94 -7.33 4.04 -8.54
CA ILE A 94 -6.02 4.49 -8.03
C ILE A 94 -5.16 3.29 -7.64
N ILE A 95 -5.78 2.25 -7.07
CA ILE A 95 -5.13 0.99 -6.69
C ILE A 95 -5.81 -0.19 -7.37
N ALA A 96 -5.04 -1.24 -7.61
CA ALA A 96 -5.57 -2.52 -8.09
C ALA A 96 -5.97 -3.39 -6.90
N GLU A 97 -7.14 -4.01 -6.95
CA GLU A 97 -7.49 -5.16 -6.12
C GLU A 97 -7.31 -6.43 -6.95
N LEU A 98 -6.54 -7.39 -6.44
CA LEU A 98 -6.32 -8.70 -7.02
C LEU A 98 -7.09 -9.77 -6.25
N THR A 99 -7.16 -10.99 -6.80
CA THR A 99 -7.68 -12.18 -6.08
C THR A 99 -7.09 -12.33 -4.68
N HIS A 100 -7.88 -12.90 -3.78
CA HIS A 100 -7.54 -13.08 -2.35
C HIS A 100 -7.35 -11.76 -1.59
N THR A 101 -8.03 -10.68 -2.01
CA THR A 101 -8.02 -9.38 -1.32
C THR A 101 -6.60 -8.82 -1.17
N ARG A 102 -5.82 -8.90 -2.24
CA ARG A 102 -4.50 -8.25 -2.34
C ARG A 102 -4.65 -6.91 -3.04
N TYR A 103 -3.88 -5.92 -2.61
CA TYR A 103 -3.93 -4.56 -3.13
C TYR A 103 -2.55 -4.12 -3.57
N SER A 104 -2.46 -3.39 -4.67
CA SER A 104 -1.19 -2.87 -5.18
C SER A 104 -1.38 -1.52 -5.87
N LEU A 105 -0.32 -0.73 -5.94
CA LEU A 105 -0.26 0.36 -6.90
C LEU A 105 -0.04 -0.20 -8.31
N PRO A 106 -0.55 0.46 -9.37
CA PRO A 106 -0.48 -0.04 -10.74
C PRO A 106 0.92 -0.49 -11.19
N GLN A 107 1.96 0.28 -10.86
CA GLN A 107 3.34 0.01 -11.27
C GLN A 107 3.98 -1.22 -10.60
N TYR A 108 3.37 -1.76 -9.53
CA TYR A 108 3.85 -2.93 -8.80
C TYR A 108 2.91 -4.13 -8.94
N VAL A 109 2.01 -4.11 -9.92
CA VAL A 109 1.25 -5.30 -10.30
C VAL A 109 2.15 -6.17 -11.19
N PRO A 110 2.40 -7.45 -10.85
CA PRO A 110 3.11 -8.36 -11.74
C PRO A 110 2.29 -8.60 -13.02
N VAL A 111 2.95 -8.63 -14.18
CA VAL A 111 2.28 -8.75 -15.49
C VAL A 111 1.46 -10.04 -15.57
N GLU A 112 2.00 -11.13 -15.03
CA GLU A 112 1.35 -12.44 -14.94
C GLU A 112 0.12 -12.46 -14.02
N GLU A 113 -0.06 -11.45 -13.18
CA GLU A 113 -1.21 -11.31 -12.28
C GLU A 113 -2.29 -10.35 -12.80
N ILE A 114 -2.09 -9.67 -13.93
CA ILE A 114 -3.11 -8.79 -14.54
C ILE A 114 -4.46 -9.50 -14.72
N PRO A 115 -4.55 -10.77 -15.17
CA PRO A 115 -5.84 -11.48 -15.28
C PRO A 115 -6.57 -11.68 -13.94
N LYS A 116 -5.90 -11.46 -12.81
CA LYS A 116 -6.44 -11.64 -11.45
C LYS A 116 -7.02 -10.34 -10.87
N ILE A 117 -6.97 -9.23 -11.59
CA ILE A 117 -7.49 -7.93 -11.16
C ILE A 117 -9.02 -7.96 -11.08
N LYS A 118 -9.58 -7.39 -10.01
CA LYS A 118 -11.01 -7.33 -9.71
C LYS A 118 -11.67 -6.02 -10.15
N ASN A 119 -10.90 -4.95 -10.30
CA ASN A 119 -11.37 -3.66 -10.83
C ASN A 119 -10.76 -3.38 -12.21
N PRO A 120 -11.36 -3.89 -13.31
CA PRO A 120 -10.73 -3.88 -14.63
C PRO A 120 -10.46 -2.47 -15.19
N GLY A 121 -11.12 -1.43 -14.69
CA GLY A 121 -10.88 -0.04 -15.10
C GLY A 121 -9.44 0.46 -14.90
N ILE A 122 -8.66 -0.21 -14.05
CA ILE A 122 -7.24 0.11 -13.83
C ILE A 122 -6.28 -0.58 -14.81
N ILE A 123 -6.74 -1.61 -15.53
CA ILE A 123 -5.90 -2.39 -16.45
C ILE A 123 -5.22 -1.51 -17.52
N PRO A 124 -5.91 -0.58 -18.20
CA PRO A 124 -5.25 0.29 -19.19
C PRO A 124 -4.15 1.18 -18.60
N VAL A 125 -4.24 1.51 -17.30
CA VAL A 125 -3.21 2.28 -16.60
C VAL A 125 -1.97 1.41 -16.38
N ILE A 126 -2.18 0.17 -15.92
CA ILE A 126 -1.12 -0.82 -15.69
C ILE A 126 -0.40 -1.14 -17.01
N GLU A 127 -1.15 -1.46 -18.07
CA GLU A 127 -0.57 -1.77 -19.39
C GLU A 127 0.24 -0.61 -19.94
N ARG A 128 -0.24 0.63 -19.80
CA ARG A 128 0.51 1.83 -20.21
C ARG A 128 1.83 1.98 -19.44
N ILE A 129 1.82 1.68 -18.13
CA ILE A 129 3.02 1.76 -17.30
C ILE A 129 4.05 0.69 -17.73
N HIS A 130 3.61 -0.55 -17.91
CA HIS A 130 4.52 -1.62 -18.35
C HIS A 130 5.01 -1.41 -19.78
N GLY A 131 4.16 -0.95 -20.69
CA GLY A 131 4.55 -0.61 -22.06
C GLY A 131 5.62 0.47 -22.13
N LYS A 132 5.48 1.55 -21.34
CA LYS A 132 6.53 2.59 -21.22
C LYS A 132 7.84 2.03 -20.66
N ARG A 133 7.76 1.13 -19.68
CA ARG A 133 8.94 0.54 -19.05
C ARG A 133 9.72 -0.33 -20.03
N LEU A 134 9.03 -1.11 -20.86
CA LEU A 134 9.66 -1.93 -21.90
C LEU A 134 10.37 -1.05 -22.96
N GLN A 135 9.72 0.01 -23.43
CA GLN A 135 10.33 0.97 -24.36
C GLN A 135 11.61 1.62 -23.78
N SER A 136 11.58 2.00 -22.49
CA SER A 136 12.76 2.59 -21.83
C SER A 136 13.95 1.63 -21.65
N TYR A 137 13.76 0.31 -21.76
CA TYR A 137 14.89 -0.63 -21.75
C TYR A 137 15.50 -0.81 -23.14
N GLU A 138 14.68 -0.73 -24.20
CA GLU A 138 15.13 -0.86 -25.58
C GLU A 138 15.91 0.38 -26.07
N GLU A 139 15.66 1.56 -25.53
CA GLU A 139 16.36 2.81 -25.90
C GLU A 139 17.76 2.97 -25.27
N VAL A 140 18.13 2.12 -24.31
CA VAL A 140 19.38 2.23 -23.53
C VAL A 140 20.36 1.08 -23.87
N GLN A 141 20.02 0.24 -24.85
CA GLN A 141 20.90 -0.77 -25.45
C GLN A 141 21.42 -0.31 -26.80
#